data_AF-A0A5B2VAQ8-F1
#
_entry.id   AF-A0A5B2VAQ8-F1
#
_cell.length_a   1.000
_cell.length_b   1.000
_cell.length_c   1.000
_cell.angle_alpha   90.00
_cell.angle_beta   90.00
_cell.angle_gamma   90.00
#
_symmetry.space_group_name_H-M   'P 1'
#
loop_
_entity.id
_entity.type
_entity.pdbx_description
1 polymer ?
#
loop_
_entity_poly.entity_id
_entity_poly.type
_entity_poly.pdbx_seq_one_letter_code
_entity_poly.pdbx_strand_id
1 'polypeptide(L)'
;MDASSPNLKFILTDVEVTGLSGCKPKQIQHGSKLELKILCQAKLNGNYELNGQVLVLPIKGKGKIHVDLKTTQINVDANYEEKLGDDGKKHWH
;
A
#
# COMPACT_ATOMS: atom_id res chain seq x y z
N MET A 1 -5.82 -3.75 -9.40
CA MET A 1 -4.38 -3.54 -9.19
C MET A 1 -3.63 -4.64 -9.90
N ASP A 2 -2.59 -4.28 -10.66
CA ASP A 2 -1.71 -5.23 -11.32
C ASP A 2 -0.40 -5.32 -10.52
N ALA A 3 -0.14 -6.49 -9.96
CA ALA A 3 1.06 -6.81 -9.20
C ALA A 3 1.92 -7.86 -9.93
N SER A 4 1.75 -7.98 -11.25
CA SER A 4 2.44 -8.97 -12.07
C SER A 4 3.95 -8.70 -12.12
N SER A 5 4.70 -9.79 -12.21
CA SER A 5 6.14 -9.79 -12.50
C SER A 5 6.40 -10.63 -13.77
N PRO A 6 7.61 -10.65 -14.34
CA PRO A 6 7.88 -11.36 -15.60
C PRO A 6 7.43 -12.82 -15.62
N ASN A 7 7.49 -13.52 -14.48
CA ASN A 7 7.17 -14.94 -14.37
C ASN A 7 5.85 -15.22 -13.63
N LEU A 8 5.11 -14.17 -13.23
CA LEU A 8 3.89 -14.30 -12.45
C LEU A 8 2.89 -13.23 -12.85
N LYS A 9 1.82 -13.63 -13.53
CA LYS A 9 0.60 -12.82 -13.62
C LYS A 9 -0.06 -12.79 -12.24
N PHE A 10 -0.25 -11.61 -11.68
CA PHE A 10 -0.96 -11.43 -10.42
C PHE A 10 -1.85 -10.18 -10.48
N ILE A 11 -3.13 -10.42 -10.73
CA ILE A 11 -4.14 -9.36 -10.82
C ILE A 11 -5.05 -9.43 -9.60
N LEU A 12 -5.30 -8.28 -8.99
CA LEU A 12 -6.24 -8.10 -7.89
C LEU A 12 -7.38 -7.19 -8.35
N THR A 13 -8.63 -7.60 -8.15
CA THR A 13 -9.83 -6.78 -8.40
C THR A 13 -10.72 -6.73 -7.17
N ASP A 14 -11.58 -5.71 -7.09
CA ASP A 14 -12.56 -5.54 -6.00
C ASP A 14 -11.88 -5.56 -4.63
N VAL A 15 -10.75 -4.85 -4.54
CA VAL A 15 -9.87 -4.85 -3.37
C VAL A 15 -10.45 -3.93 -2.30
N GLU A 16 -10.64 -4.49 -1.11
CA GLU A 16 -10.97 -3.77 0.11
C GLU A 16 -9.81 -3.90 1.09
N VAL A 17 -9.34 -2.76 1.61
CA VAL A 17 -8.32 -2.72 2.66
C VAL A 17 -8.93 -2.13 3.93
N THR A 18 -8.85 -2.86 5.03
CA THR A 18 -9.37 -2.45 6.35
C THR A 18 -8.25 -2.44 7.40
N GLY A 19 -8.49 -1.76 8.53
CA GLY A 19 -7.54 -1.68 9.65
C GLY A 19 -6.59 -0.49 9.63
N LEU A 20 -6.60 0.32 8.56
CA LEU A 20 -5.71 1.49 8.43
C LEU A 20 -5.95 2.58 9.49
N SER A 21 -7.17 2.70 10.03
CA SER A 21 -7.47 3.63 11.13
C SER A 21 -6.74 3.29 12.44
N GLY A 22 -6.27 2.05 12.58
CA GLY A 22 -5.49 1.59 13.74
C GLY A 22 -3.97 1.74 13.57
N CYS A 23 -3.50 2.31 12.46
CA CYS A 23 -2.07 2.51 12.22
C CYS A 23 -1.46 3.44 13.28
N LYS A 24 -0.29 3.04 13.81
CA LYS A 24 0.46 3.83 14.80
C LYS A 24 1.67 4.47 14.14
N PRO A 25 1.90 5.79 14.32
CA PRO A 25 3.13 6.42 13.86
C PRO A 25 4.31 5.87 14.66
N LYS A 26 5.36 5.47 13.94
CA LYS A 26 6.65 5.05 14.52
C LYS A 26 7.70 6.13 14.35
N GLN A 27 7.68 6.83 13.22
CA GLN A 27 8.62 7.89 12.91
C GLN A 27 7.96 8.90 11.97
N ILE A 28 8.22 10.19 12.22
CA ILE A 28 7.88 11.30 11.34
C ILE A 28 9.16 12.11 11.19
N GLN A 29 9.63 12.30 9.97
CA GLN A 29 10.69 13.25 9.65
C GLN A 29 10.16 14.22 8.60
N HIS A 30 10.49 15.49 8.81
CA HIS A 30 10.04 16.59 7.98
C HIS A 30 11.25 17.46 7.66
N GLY A 31 11.57 17.58 6.37
CA GLY A 31 12.74 18.29 5.86
C GLY A 31 12.49 18.76 4.44
N SER A 32 13.28 18.30 3.48
CA SER A 32 12.98 18.49 2.04
C SER A 32 11.87 17.57 1.52
N LYS A 33 11.54 16.54 2.31
CA LYS A 33 10.46 15.57 2.07
C LYS A 33 9.83 15.21 3.40
N LEU A 34 8.62 14.67 3.32
CA LEU A 34 7.92 14.08 4.45
C LEU A 34 8.16 12.57 4.43
N GLU A 35 8.84 12.08 5.47
CA GLU A 35 9.07 10.66 5.66
C GLU A 35 8.24 10.16 6.85
N LEU A 36 7.35 9.21 6.60
CA LEU A 36 6.50 8.60 7.61
C LEU A 36 6.79 7.10 7.68
N LYS A 37 7.01 6.60 8.89
CA LYS A 37 6.96 5.16 9.17
C LYS A 37 5.76 4.90 10.05
N ILE A 38 4.82 4.12 9.55
CA ILE A 38 3.61 3.74 10.28
C ILE A 38 3.56 2.22 10.44
N LEU A 39 3.14 1.76 11.61
CA LEU A 39 2.89 0.35 11.90
C LEU A 39 1.40 0.09 11.85
N CYS A 40 0.98 -0.81 10.97
CA CYS A 40 -0.42 -1.13 10.75
C CYS A 40 -0.68 -2.61 10.94
N GLN A 41 -1.86 -2.93 11.47
CA GLN A 41 -2.47 -4.24 11.31
C GLN A 41 -3.57 -4.05 10.28
N ALA A 42 -3.47 -4.72 9.14
CA ALA A 42 -4.38 -4.50 8.02
C ALA A 42 -4.89 -5.82 7.47
N LYS A 43 -6.10 -5.78 6.92
CA LYS A 43 -6.66 -6.91 6.19
C LYS A 43 -6.98 -6.48 4.77
N LEU A 44 -6.69 -7.36 3.83
CA LEU A 44 -7.05 -7.17 2.42
C LEU A 44 -8.01 -8.28 2.01
N ASN A 45 -9.17 -7.89 1.48
CA ASN A 45 -10.11 -8.77 0.82
C ASN A 45 -10.20 -8.42 -0.66
N GLY A 46 -10.54 -9.38 -1.51
CA GLY A 46 -10.87 -9.10 -2.90
C GLY A 46 -10.94 -10.35 -3.76
N ASN A 47 -10.75 -10.16 -5.06
CA ASN A 47 -10.63 -11.21 -6.05
C ASN A 47 -9.18 -11.26 -6.58
N TYR A 48 -8.66 -12.45 -6.83
CA TYR A 48 -7.35 -12.66 -7.44
C TYR A 48 -7.45 -13.43 -8.75
N GLU A 49 -6.51 -13.16 -9.66
CA GLU A 49 -6.15 -14.03 -10.77
C GLU A 49 -4.63 -14.19 -10.79
N LEU A 50 -4.18 -15.43 -10.57
CA LEU A 50 -2.78 -15.84 -10.52
C LEU A 50 -2.49 -16.83 -11.64
N ASN A 51 -1.40 -16.64 -12.36
CA ASN A 51 -0.88 -17.61 -13.32
C ASN A 51 0.63 -17.40 -13.51
N GLY A 52 1.43 -18.44 -13.28
CA GLY A 52 2.87 -18.38 -13.46
C GLY A 52 3.59 -19.19 -12.39
N GLN A 53 4.70 -18.66 -11.88
CA GLN A 53 5.55 -19.37 -10.93
C GLN A 53 5.85 -18.51 -9.71
N VAL A 54 5.66 -19.10 -8.52
CA VAL A 54 6.13 -18.53 -7.25
C VAL A 54 7.30 -19.38 -6.78
N LEU A 55 8.49 -18.78 -6.73
CA LEU A 55 9.76 -19.50 -6.53
C LEU A 55 9.93 -20.62 -7.57
N VAL A 56 9.84 -21.89 -7.18
CA VAL A 56 9.90 -23.05 -8.07
C VAL A 56 8.53 -23.63 -8.41
N LEU A 57 7.47 -23.19 -7.72
CA LEU A 57 6.15 -23.81 -7.80
C LEU A 57 5.28 -23.14 -8.86
N PRO A 58 4.79 -23.88 -9.88
CA PRO A 58 3.79 -23.37 -10.78
C PRO A 58 2.47 -23.17 -10.02
N ILE A 59 1.86 -22.00 -10.19
CA ILE A 59 0.59 -21.64 -9.57
C ILE A 59 -0.36 -21.11 -10.63
N LYS A 60 -1.61 -21.56 -10.55
CA LYS A 60 -2.71 -21.03 -11.34
C LYS A 60 -3.96 -21.05 -10.49
N GLY A 61 -4.67 -19.93 -10.45
CA GLY A 61 -5.91 -19.84 -9.70
C GLY A 61 -6.63 -18.53 -9.94
N LYS A 62 -7.94 -18.57 -9.76
CA LYS A 62 -8.80 -17.39 -9.81
C LYS A 62 -9.89 -17.57 -8.77
N GLY A 63 -10.08 -16.58 -7.91
CA GLY A 63 -11.04 -16.70 -6.82
C GLY A 63 -10.96 -15.56 -5.83
N LYS A 64 -11.47 -15.81 -4.62
CA LYS A 64 -11.42 -14.85 -3.51
C LYS A 64 -10.06 -14.91 -2.82
N ILE A 65 -9.57 -13.74 -2.41
CA ILE A 65 -8.36 -13.62 -1.60
C ILE A 65 -8.69 -12.94 -0.28
N HIS A 66 -8.06 -13.44 0.78
CA HIS A 66 -8.03 -12.83 2.10
C HIS A 66 -6.57 -12.82 2.59
N VAL A 67 -6.07 -11.65 2.95
CA VAL A 67 -4.71 -11.46 3.48
C VAL A 67 -4.82 -10.77 4.84
N ASP A 68 -4.20 -11.37 5.86
CA ASP A 68 -4.07 -10.79 7.19
C ASP A 68 -2.62 -10.34 7.43
N LEU A 69 -2.42 -9.02 7.46
CA LEU A 69 -1.14 -8.38 7.72
C LEU A 69 -1.07 -8.00 9.20
N LYS A 70 -0.52 -8.92 10.02
CA LYS A 70 -0.50 -8.80 11.49
C LYS A 70 0.24 -7.58 12.02
N THR A 71 1.43 -7.30 11.50
CA THR A 71 2.22 -6.11 11.81
C THR A 71 3.06 -5.75 10.59
N THR A 72 2.60 -4.76 9.83
CA THR A 72 3.30 -4.27 8.65
C THR A 72 3.79 -2.86 8.90
N GLN A 73 5.09 -2.62 8.67
CA GLN A 73 5.62 -1.26 8.59
C GLN A 73 5.41 -0.74 7.16
N ILE A 74 4.68 0.36 7.04
CA ILE A 74 4.53 1.10 5.79
C ILE A 74 5.43 2.32 5.89
N ASN A 75 6.32 2.48 4.91
CA ASN A 75 7.15 3.66 4.76
C ASN A 75 6.53 4.52 3.66
N VAL A 76 6.30 5.80 3.95
CA VAL A 76 5.77 6.78 3.01
C VAL A 76 6.81 7.89 2.86
N ASP A 77 7.28 8.09 1.64
CA ASP A 77 8.16 9.18 1.27
C ASP A 77 7.38 10.11 0.33
N ALA A 78 6.94 11.26 0.85
CA ALA A 78 6.17 12.24 0.11
C ALA A 78 7.01 13.49 -0.16
N ASN A 79 7.15 13.85 -1.44
CA ASN A 79 7.60 15.20 -1.79
C ASN A 79 6.43 16.16 -1.59
N TYR A 80 6.71 17.38 -1.15
CA TYR A 80 5.69 18.43 -1.04
C TYR A 80 6.31 19.80 -1.36
N GLU A 81 5.46 20.73 -1.79
CA GLU A 81 5.80 22.14 -1.97
C GLU A 81 4.93 23.01 -1.06
N GLU A 82 5.49 24.05 -0.46
CA GLU A 82 4.67 25.09 0.19
C GLU A 82 4.14 26.06 -0.87
N LYS A 83 2.82 26.18 -0.98
CA LYS A 83 2.15 27.17 -1.85
C LYS A 83 1.25 28.08 -1.03
N LEU A 84 1.14 29.34 -1.43
CA LEU A 84 0.15 30.24 -0.88
C LEU A 84 -1.20 29.90 -1.51
N GLY A 85 -2.18 29.55 -0.69
CA GLY A 85 -3.55 29.33 -1.12
C GLY A 85 -4.30 30.64 -1.35
N ASP A 86 -5.45 30.54 -2.00
CA ASP A 86 -6.36 31.68 -2.23
C ASP A 86 -6.89 32.30 -0.93
N ASP A 87 -6.77 31.57 0.19
CA ASP A 87 -7.06 32.04 1.55
C ASP A 87 -5.90 32.85 2.18
N GLY A 88 -4.81 33.06 1.44
CA GLY A 88 -3.61 33.75 1.89
C GLY A 88 -2.77 32.96 2.89
N LYS A 89 -3.05 31.66 3.09
CA LYS A 89 -2.29 30.78 4.00
C LYS A 89 -1.37 29.85 3.23
N LYS A 90 -0.33 29.36 3.89
CA LYS A 90 0.55 28.34 3.33
C LYS A 90 -0.10 26.97 3.43
N HIS A 91 -0.07 26.22 2.33
CA HIS A 91 -0.52 24.82 2.23
C HIS A 91 0.59 23.96 1.64
N TRP A 92 0.62 22.69 2.03
CA TRP A 92 1.48 21.70 1.40
C TRP A 92 0.74 21.08 0.22
N HIS A 93 1.39 21.06 -0.94
CA HIS A 93 0.89 20.44 -2.17
C HIS A 93 1.76 19.26 -2.56
#